data_AF-A0A191HX69-F1
#
_entry.id   AF-A0A191HX69-F1
#
_cell.length_a   1.000
_cell.length_b   1.000
_cell.length_c   1.000
_cell.angle_alpha   90.00
_cell.angle_beta   90.00
_cell.angle_gamma   90.00
#
_symmetry.space_group_name_H-M   'P 1'
#
loop_
_entity.id
_entity.type
_entity.pdbx_description
1 polymer ?
#
loop_
_entity_poly.entity_id
_entity_poly.type
_entity_poly.pdbx_seq_one_letter_code
_entity_poly.pdbx_strand_id
1 'polypeptide(L)'
;MNEFLVTKEDAGKIVFDYIQEKYLNYDSIAYSCNNTIVPHIHRIKEGDRVESYPITHREGYWVYLSSLYFLLSYVTRTLYPRSKLEISHTVAKNVYCYFRGKERLTEEKVFAIRDKMRELVTADIPLQVEMRDRKDAINLF
;
A
#
# COMPACT_ATOMS: atom_id res chain seq x y z
N MET A 1 -5.00 -10.69 -17.16
CA MET A 1 -6.08 -10.03 -16.39
C MET A 1 -7.14 -11.10 -16.21
N ASN A 2 -7.40 -11.48 -14.96
CA ASN A 2 -8.37 -12.53 -14.66
C ASN A 2 -9.50 -11.87 -13.87
N GLU A 3 -10.70 -11.90 -14.44
CA GLU A 3 -11.92 -11.46 -13.80
C GLU A 3 -12.67 -12.69 -13.29
N PHE A 4 -13.13 -12.62 -12.05
CA PHE A 4 -13.92 -13.68 -11.42
C PHE A 4 -15.24 -13.09 -10.91
N LEU A 5 -16.33 -13.78 -11.21
CA LEU A 5 -17.63 -13.48 -10.63
C LEU A 5 -17.81 -14.28 -9.34
N VAL A 6 -18.04 -13.59 -8.22
CA VAL A 6 -18.16 -14.21 -6.90
C VAL A 6 -19.50 -14.94 -6.77
N THR A 7 -19.41 -16.22 -6.44
CA THR A 7 -20.57 -17.08 -6.19
C THR A 7 -21.08 -16.91 -4.76
N LYS A 8 -22.29 -17.43 -4.49
CA LYS A 8 -22.85 -17.47 -3.13
C LYS A 8 -21.97 -18.24 -2.14
N GLU A 9 -21.30 -19.28 -2.59
CA GLU A 9 -20.42 -20.13 -1.76
C GLU A 9 -19.10 -19.42 -1.40
N ASP A 10 -18.64 -18.53 -2.27
CA ASP A 10 -17.41 -17.77 -2.09
C ASP A 10 -17.64 -16.45 -1.32
N ALA A 11 -18.89 -16.03 -1.14
CA ALA A 11 -19.24 -14.80 -0.45
C ALA A 11 -18.74 -14.81 1.01
N GLY A 12 -18.16 -13.67 1.43
CA GLY A 12 -17.58 -13.48 2.75
C GLY A 12 -16.08 -13.83 2.84
N LYS A 13 -15.50 -14.50 1.84
CA LYS A 13 -14.05 -14.75 1.78
C LYS A 13 -13.27 -13.44 1.67
N ILE A 14 -12.03 -13.47 2.16
CA ILE A 14 -11.09 -12.38 1.94
C ILE A 14 -10.62 -12.43 0.48
N VAL A 15 -10.54 -11.27 -0.17
CA VAL A 15 -10.18 -11.17 -1.61
C VAL A 15 -8.81 -11.79 -1.90
N PHE A 16 -7.83 -11.62 -1.00
CA PHE A 16 -6.53 -12.28 -1.08
C PHE A 16 -6.68 -13.81 -1.16
N ASP A 17 -7.35 -14.41 -0.17
CA ASP A 17 -7.56 -15.86 -0.10
C ASP A 17 -8.31 -16.39 -1.32
N TYR A 18 -9.40 -15.71 -1.70
CA TYR A 18 -10.21 -16.06 -2.86
C TYR A 18 -9.39 -16.08 -4.16
N ILE A 19 -8.55 -15.07 -4.39
CA ILE A 19 -7.68 -15.03 -5.56
C ILE A 19 -6.63 -16.13 -5.51
N GLN A 20 -6.01 -16.40 -4.36
CA GLN A 20 -5.02 -17.49 -4.23
C GLN A 20 -5.63 -18.87 -4.53
N GLU A 21 -6.88 -19.12 -4.09
CA GLU A 21 -7.59 -20.37 -4.37
C GLU A 21 -7.91 -20.55 -5.87
N LYS A 22 -8.36 -19.49 -6.55
CA LYS A 22 -8.76 -19.54 -7.96
C LYS A 22 -7.57 -19.39 -8.92
N TYR A 23 -6.50 -18.77 -8.46
CA TYR A 23 -5.36 -18.39 -9.29
C TYR A 23 -4.06 -18.44 -8.47
N LEU A 24 -3.27 -19.49 -8.69
CA LEU A 24 -1.98 -19.78 -8.02
C LEU A 24 -0.84 -18.79 -8.32
N ASN A 25 -1.12 -17.61 -8.89
CA ASN A 25 -0.07 -16.65 -9.21
C ASN A 25 0.14 -15.63 -8.08
N TYR A 26 1.30 -15.72 -7.44
CA TYR A 26 1.78 -14.81 -6.40
C TYR A 26 2.17 -13.41 -6.91
N ASP A 27 2.15 -13.16 -8.22
CA ASP A 27 2.51 -11.85 -8.77
C ASP A 27 1.47 -10.76 -8.49
N SER A 28 0.28 -11.12 -7.99
CA SER A 28 -0.80 -10.18 -7.69
C SER A 28 -0.49 -9.34 -6.46
N ILE A 29 -0.42 -8.02 -6.61
CA ILE A 29 -0.15 -7.08 -5.51
C ILE A 29 -1.31 -6.11 -5.23
N ALA A 30 -2.31 -6.08 -6.12
CA ALA A 30 -3.50 -5.25 -5.97
C ALA A 30 -4.75 -6.04 -6.36
N TYR A 31 -5.87 -5.67 -5.76
CA TYR A 31 -7.17 -6.30 -5.96
C TYR A 31 -8.22 -5.22 -6.21
N SER A 32 -9.13 -5.47 -7.14
CA SER A 32 -10.34 -4.66 -7.30
C SER A 32 -11.58 -5.51 -7.10
N CYS A 33 -12.63 -4.85 -6.63
CA CYS A 33 -13.98 -5.36 -6.53
C CYS A 33 -14.90 -4.35 -7.23
N ASN A 34 -15.63 -4.77 -8.26
CA ASN A 34 -16.53 -3.92 -9.06
C ASN A 34 -15.83 -2.63 -9.52
N ASN A 35 -14.66 -2.75 -10.14
CA ASN A 35 -13.81 -1.65 -10.62
C ASN A 35 -13.26 -0.70 -9.53
N THR A 36 -13.37 -1.08 -8.26
CA THR A 36 -12.85 -0.29 -7.13
C THR A 36 -11.68 -1.02 -6.47
N ILE A 37 -10.53 -0.37 -6.33
CA ILE A 37 -9.39 -0.95 -5.61
C ILE A 37 -9.75 -1.13 -4.14
N VAL A 38 -9.51 -2.33 -3.61
CA VAL A 38 -9.83 -2.69 -2.23
C VAL A 38 -8.58 -3.20 -1.49
N PRO A 39 -8.54 -3.09 -0.15
CA PRO A 39 -7.51 -3.73 0.66
C PRO A 39 -7.48 -5.24 0.44
N HIS A 40 -6.31 -5.87 0.59
CA HIS A 40 -6.16 -7.32 0.47
C HIS A 40 -7.03 -8.12 1.47
N ILE A 41 -7.40 -7.51 2.60
CA ILE A 41 -8.31 -8.08 3.62
C ILE A 41 -9.80 -7.89 3.31
N HIS A 42 -10.15 -7.26 2.19
CA HIS A 42 -11.55 -6.96 1.86
C HIS A 42 -12.38 -8.23 1.73
N ARG A 43 -13.59 -8.23 2.31
CA ARG A 43 -14.53 -9.34 2.20
C ARG A 43 -15.42 -9.18 0.98
N ILE A 44 -15.33 -10.14 0.06
CA ILE A 44 -16.10 -10.16 -1.18
C ILE A 44 -17.56 -10.56 -0.92
N LYS A 45 -18.47 -10.13 -1.78
CA LYS A 45 -19.91 -10.41 -1.72
C LYS A 45 -20.36 -11.17 -2.96
N GLU A 46 -21.46 -11.91 -2.83
CA GLU A 46 -22.09 -12.56 -3.97
C GLU A 46 -22.38 -11.54 -5.09
N GLY A 47 -21.99 -11.88 -6.32
CA GLY A 47 -22.15 -11.00 -7.49
C GLY A 47 -21.05 -9.97 -7.70
N ASP A 48 -20.08 -9.86 -6.79
CA ASP A 48 -18.91 -9.00 -7.01
C ASP A 48 -18.08 -9.50 -8.20
N ARG A 49 -17.58 -8.57 -9.01
CA ARG A 49 -16.51 -8.83 -9.98
C ARG A 49 -15.18 -8.55 -9.34
N VAL A 50 -14.35 -9.57 -9.19
CA VAL A 50 -13.03 -9.46 -8.58
C VAL A 50 -11.96 -9.59 -9.64
N GLU A 51 -11.00 -8.67 -9.64
CA GLU A 51 -9.79 -8.75 -10.44
C GLU A 51 -8.56 -8.61 -9.55
N SER A 52 -7.44 -9.18 -10.04
CA SER A 52 -6.13 -8.98 -9.44
C SER A 52 -5.13 -8.43 -10.45
N TYR A 53 -4.19 -7.61 -9.97
CA TYR A 53 -3.23 -6.91 -10.80
C TYR A 53 -1.79 -7.14 -10.32
N PRO A 54 -0.87 -7.48 -11.25
CA PRO A 54 0.55 -7.50 -10.94
C PRO A 54 1.12 -6.08 -10.92
N ILE A 55 2.35 -5.94 -10.40
CA ILE A 55 3.06 -4.64 -10.35
C ILE A 55 3.28 -4.00 -11.72
N THR A 56 3.30 -4.79 -12.80
CA THR A 56 3.43 -4.31 -14.18
C THR A 56 2.17 -3.63 -14.70
N HIS A 57 1.03 -3.83 -14.02
CA HIS A 57 -0.21 -3.16 -14.33
C HIS A 57 -0.30 -1.82 -13.58
N ARG A 58 -1.01 -0.84 -14.13
CA ARG A 58 -1.10 0.52 -13.57
C ARG A 58 -1.61 0.50 -12.12
N GLU A 59 -2.67 -0.25 -11.86
CA GLU A 59 -3.34 -0.39 -10.57
C GLU A 59 -2.42 -1.07 -9.55
N GLY A 60 -1.71 -2.13 -9.95
CA GLY A 60 -0.68 -2.76 -9.11
C GLY A 60 0.46 -1.80 -8.78
N TYR A 61 1.00 -1.10 -9.79
CA TYR A 61 2.03 -0.10 -9.61
C TYR A 61 1.64 1.00 -8.61
N TRP A 62 0.39 1.48 -8.66
CA TRP A 62 -0.11 2.48 -7.70
C TRP A 62 -0.22 1.96 -6.27
N VAL A 63 -0.65 0.71 -6.08
CA VAL A 63 -0.67 0.08 -4.75
C VAL A 63 0.76 -0.09 -4.22
N TYR A 64 1.69 -0.55 -5.06
CA TYR A 64 3.11 -0.63 -4.70
C TYR A 64 3.69 0.73 -4.28
N LEU A 65 3.47 1.78 -5.08
CA LEU A 65 3.92 3.12 -4.75
C LEU A 65 3.31 3.64 -3.45
N SER A 66 2.03 3.38 -3.22
CA SER A 66 1.35 3.79 -1.98
C SER A 66 1.97 3.13 -0.75
N SER A 67 2.29 1.84 -0.83
CA SER A 67 3.03 1.11 0.23
C SER A 67 4.43 1.68 0.44
N LEU A 68 5.13 2.08 -0.64
CA LEU A 68 6.43 2.71 -0.55
C LEU A 68 6.37 4.09 0.13
N TYR A 69 5.35 4.90 -0.18
CA TYR A 69 5.11 6.18 0.49
C TYR A 69 4.79 6.02 1.97
N PHE A 70 4.02 4.99 2.31
CA PHE A 70 3.74 4.66 3.71
C PHE A 70 5.04 4.32 4.46
N LEU A 71 5.86 3.42 3.90
CA LEU A 71 7.16 3.06 4.47
C LEU A 71 8.09 4.28 4.62
N LEU A 72 8.18 5.11 3.58
CA LEU A 72 8.98 6.34 3.60
C LEU A 72 8.50 7.29 4.70
N SER A 73 7.18 7.47 4.84
CA SER A 73 6.58 8.33 5.87
C SER A 73 6.85 7.78 7.27
N TYR A 74 6.77 6.46 7.45
CA TYR A 74 7.08 5.79 8.71
C TYR A 74 8.55 5.99 9.11
N VAL A 75 9.49 5.70 8.20
CA VAL A 75 10.93 5.82 8.47
C VAL A 75 11.33 7.26 8.74
N THR A 76 10.84 8.21 7.95
CA THR A 76 11.16 9.63 8.14
C THR A 76 10.63 10.17 9.46
N ARG A 77 9.40 9.81 9.86
CA ARG A 77 8.85 10.17 11.18
C ARG A 77 9.62 9.51 12.33
N THR A 78 10.14 8.30 12.13
CA THR A 78 10.93 7.57 13.12
C THR A 78 12.30 8.20 13.34
N LEU A 79 13.02 8.52 12.25
CA LEU A 79 14.37 9.08 12.32
C LEU A 79 14.38 10.59 12.61
N TYR A 80 13.38 11.32 12.09
CA TYR A 80 13.31 12.78 12.15
C TYR A 80 11.92 13.24 12.61
N PRO A 81 11.52 12.99 13.87
CA PRO A 81 10.15 13.22 14.34
C PRO A 81 9.71 14.70 14.33
N ARG A 82 10.68 15.64 14.27
CA ARG A 82 10.41 17.09 14.18
C ARG A 82 10.29 17.57 12.73
N SER A 83 10.70 16.77 11.77
CA SER A 83 10.58 17.07 10.34
C SER A 83 9.25 16.57 9.81
N LYS A 84 8.60 17.38 8.98
CA LYS A 84 7.43 16.95 8.21
C LYS A 84 7.87 16.66 6.79
N LEU A 85 7.88 15.38 6.42
CA LEU A 85 8.06 14.97 5.03
C LEU A 85 6.85 15.41 4.21
N GLU A 86 7.12 16.07 3.09
CA GLU A 86 6.12 16.40 2.09
C GLU A 86 6.47 15.66 0.80
N ILE A 87 5.58 14.76 0.40
CA ILE A 87 5.66 14.04 -0.86
C ILE A 87 4.93 14.88 -1.90
N SER A 88 5.67 15.41 -2.87
CA SER A 88 5.16 16.28 -3.92
C SER A 88 4.80 15.50 -5.19
N HIS A 89 4.59 16.23 -6.28
CA HIS A 89 4.28 15.68 -7.59
C HIS A 89 5.33 14.68 -8.08
N THR A 90 4.86 13.71 -8.86
CA THR A 90 5.74 12.82 -9.64
C THR A 90 6.44 13.66 -10.72
N VAL A 91 7.77 13.67 -10.72
CA VAL A 91 8.59 14.21 -11.80
C VAL A 91 9.01 13.03 -12.68
N ALA A 92 8.36 12.90 -13.85
CA ALA A 92 8.46 11.74 -14.73
C ALA A 92 8.09 10.42 -14.02
N LYS A 93 9.06 9.51 -13.80
CA LYS A 93 8.88 8.24 -13.06
C LYS A 93 9.36 8.33 -11.60
N ASN A 94 9.84 9.49 -11.17
CA ASN A 94 10.39 9.70 -9.84
C ASN A 94 9.45 10.55 -9.00
N VAL A 95 9.57 10.42 -7.70
CA VAL A 95 8.73 11.15 -6.74
C VAL A 95 9.64 12.14 -6.03
N TYR A 96 9.31 13.42 -6.14
CA TYR A 96 10.02 14.46 -5.42
C TYR A 96 9.46 14.59 -4.01
N CYS A 97 10.33 14.59 -3.00
CA CYS A 97 9.92 14.82 -1.62
C CYS A 97 10.94 15.74 -0.91
N TYR A 98 10.46 16.48 0.08
CA TYR A 98 11.28 17.41 0.85
C TYR A 98 10.81 17.52 2.29
N PHE A 99 11.68 18.00 3.19
CA PHE A 99 11.28 18.33 4.56
C PHE A 99 10.77 19.76 4.63
N ARG A 100 9.58 19.94 5.19
CA ARG A 100 9.00 21.26 5.41
C ARG A 100 9.71 21.95 6.58
N GLY A 101 10.14 23.19 6.37
CA GLY A 101 10.74 24.04 7.40
C GLY A 101 12.24 24.28 7.19
N LYS A 102 12.97 24.57 8.27
CA LYS A 102 14.40 24.89 8.22
C LYS A 102 15.31 23.67 8.21
N GLU A 103 14.77 22.49 8.53
CA GLU A 103 15.55 21.27 8.57
C GLU A 103 15.84 20.78 7.15
N ARG A 104 17.12 20.83 6.76
CA ARG A 104 17.54 20.39 5.44
C ARG A 104 17.64 18.87 5.39
N LEU A 105 17.21 18.30 4.26
CA LEU A 105 17.49 16.94 3.87
C LEU A 105 18.91 16.89 3.30
N THR A 106 19.88 16.46 4.10
CA THR A 106 21.27 16.27 3.66
C THR A 106 21.45 14.89 3.06
N GLU A 107 22.55 14.67 2.34
CA GLU A 107 22.85 13.38 1.71
C GLU A 107 22.94 12.25 2.75
N GLU A 108 23.53 12.52 3.91
CA GLU A 108 23.62 11.55 5.02
C GLU A 108 22.24 11.14 5.51
N LYS A 109 21.29 12.10 5.58
CA LYS A 109 19.92 11.80 5.97
C LYS A 109 19.21 10.94 4.93
N VAL A 110 19.43 11.22 3.65
CA VAL A 110 18.88 10.42 2.54
C VAL A 110 19.39 8.97 2.63
N PHE A 111 20.68 8.77 2.86
CA PHE A 111 21.24 7.42 3.03
C PHE A 111 20.69 6.72 4.27
N ALA A 112 20.59 7.41 5.41
CA ALA A 112 19.99 6.83 6.62
C ALA A 112 18.53 6.39 6.39
N ILE A 113 17.74 7.20 5.68
CA ILE A 113 16.34 6.84 5.33
C ILE A 113 16.33 5.60 4.43
N ARG A 114 17.13 5.59 3.35
CA ARG A 114 17.22 4.46 2.41
C ARG A 114 17.59 3.17 3.13
N ASP A 115 18.60 3.22 3.98
CA ASP A 115 19.14 2.04 4.65
C ASP A 115 18.12 1.50 5.65
N LYS A 116 17.43 2.37 6.40
CA LYS A 116 16.35 1.96 7.30
C LYS A 116 15.13 1.41 6.56
N MET A 117 14.74 1.98 5.42
CA MET A 117 13.67 1.41 4.59
C MET A 117 14.02 0.01 4.11
N ARG A 118 15.26 -0.20 3.63
CA ARG A 118 15.75 -1.51 3.19
C ARG A 118 15.80 -2.51 4.33
N GLU A 119 16.24 -2.10 5.52
CA GLU A 119 16.23 -2.93 6.73
C GLU A 119 14.83 -3.48 7.02
N LEU A 120 13.80 -2.62 7.01
CA LEU A 120 12.41 -3.01 7.29
C LEU A 120 11.82 -3.92 6.21
N VAL A 121 12.17 -3.70 4.94
CA VAL A 121 11.77 -4.59 3.83
C VAL A 121 12.44 -5.95 3.96
N THR A 122 13.74 -6.00 4.28
CA THR A 122 14.46 -7.26 4.50
C THR A 122 13.92 -8.03 5.71
N ALA A 123 13.44 -7.31 6.73
CA ALA A 123 12.79 -7.91 7.89
C ALA A 123 11.36 -8.43 7.62
N ASP A 124 10.83 -8.20 6.41
CA ASP A 124 9.50 -8.65 5.96
C ASP A 124 8.37 -8.30 6.94
N ILE A 125 8.38 -7.05 7.42
CA ILE A 125 7.37 -6.59 8.38
C ILE A 125 6.02 -6.42 7.66
N PRO A 126 4.95 -7.11 8.09
CA PRO A 126 3.67 -7.06 7.40
C PRO A 126 2.97 -5.71 7.55
N LEU A 127 2.37 -5.22 6.45
CA LEU A 127 1.51 -4.05 6.47
C LEU A 127 0.11 -4.42 6.94
N GLN A 128 -0.27 -3.95 8.12
CA GLN A 128 -1.59 -4.19 8.69
C GLN A 128 -2.57 -3.10 8.28
N VAL A 129 -3.78 -3.51 7.87
CA VAL A 129 -4.89 -2.62 7.55
C VAL A 129 -5.95 -2.77 8.64
N GLU A 130 -6.27 -1.67 9.30
CA GLU A 130 -7.34 -1.63 10.29
C GLU A 130 -8.52 -0.79 9.79
N MET A 131 -9.70 -1.40 9.73
CA MET A 131 -10.95 -0.68 9.52
C MET A 131 -11.42 -0.15 10.87
N ARG A 132 -11.46 1.18 11.01
CA ARG A 132 -11.93 1.87 12.21
C ARG A 132 -13.10 2.79 11.87
N ASP A 133 -14.02 2.94 12.81
CA ASP A 133 -15.04 3.96 12.70
C ASP A 133 -14.42 5.35 12.72
N ARG A 134 -15.04 6.29 12.01
CA ARG A 134 -14.54 7.67 11.91
C ARG A 134 -14.27 8.30 13.27
N LYS A 135 -15.13 8.02 14.26
CA LYS A 135 -14.99 8.58 15.62
C LYS A 135 -13.72 8.08 16.32
N ASP A 136 -13.37 6.81 16.12
CA ASP A 136 -12.16 6.22 16.70
C ASP A 136 -10.91 6.72 15.97
N ALA A 137 -10.99 6.85 14.63
CA ALA A 137 -9.88 7.28 13.80
C ALA A 137 -9.43 8.73 14.08
N ILE A 138 -10.34 9.62 14.49
CA ILE A 138 -9.99 11.01 14.83
C ILE A 138 -8.99 11.07 16.00
N ASN A 139 -9.05 10.12 16.94
CA ASN A 139 -8.16 10.12 18.11
C ASN A 139 -6.73 9.63 17.80
N LEU A 140 -6.46 9.20 16.56
CA LEU A 140 -5.14 8.71 16.14
C LEU A 140 -4.23 9.80 15.54
N PHE A 141 -4.76 10.99 15.28
CA PHE A 141 -4.08 12.11 14.61
C PHE A 141 -4.02 13.37 15.46
#